data_AF-M5TRR7-F1
#
_entry.id   AF-M5TRR7-F1
#
_cell.length_a   1.000
_cell.length_b   1.000
_cell.length_c   1.000
_cell.angle_alpha   90.00
_cell.angle_beta   90.00
_cell.angle_gamma   90.00
#
_symmetry.space_group_name_H-M   'P 1'
#
loop_
_entity.id
_entity.type
_entity.pdbx_description
1 polymer ?
#
loop_
_entity_poly.entity_id
_entity_poly.type
_entity_poly.pdbx_seq_one_letter_code
_entity_poly.pdbx_strand_id
1 'polypeptide(L)'
;MMRGTRVAGAIALGTLGGLLAGSHGDAEETRWQIDPDKCIGCSHCSTYCVLDESAVKCVQCFDMCGYCDICTGYLDTNYDDVNTAAENQLCPTAAVVREFVEDKAGQRFYQYTIDEDACIGCGKCVKGCALMNGSLYLQVMHDRCVNCNECAIEKACPTQAYTRVPAEKPYLVKAQAQSLYESKLADEALAQDDPVAKLMRMVTMR
;
A
#
# COMPACT_ATOMS: atom_id res chain seq x y z
N MET A 1 -41.32 -65.20 21.75
CA MET A 1 -39.94 -64.66 21.63
C MET A 1 -39.75 -64.18 20.21
N MET A 2 -39.77 -62.86 19.97
CA MET A 2 -38.58 -61.99 19.75
C MET A 2 -37.69 -62.52 18.63
N ARG A 3 -37.15 -61.74 17.67
CA ARG A 3 -37.13 -60.33 17.25
C ARG A 3 -36.25 -60.37 15.98
N GLY A 4 -36.36 -59.46 15.00
CA GLY A 4 -35.27 -59.42 14.01
C GLY A 4 -35.33 -58.55 12.77
N THR A 5 -36.38 -57.75 12.52
CA THR A 5 -36.35 -56.80 11.39
C THR A 5 -35.99 -55.42 11.92
N ARG A 6 -34.81 -54.88 11.55
CA ARG A 6 -34.43 -53.43 11.48
C ARG A 6 -32.91 -53.23 11.54
N VAL A 7 -32.13 -53.55 10.50
CA VAL A 7 -30.74 -53.03 10.34
C VAL A 7 -30.35 -52.84 8.86
N ALA A 8 -31.27 -52.37 8.00
CA ALA A 8 -30.92 -52.10 6.59
C ALA A 8 -31.02 -50.62 6.18
N GLY A 9 -31.62 -49.75 7.01
CA GLY A 9 -31.85 -48.34 6.67
C GLY A 9 -30.78 -47.35 7.13
N ALA A 10 -29.81 -47.76 7.96
CA ALA A 10 -28.92 -46.80 8.64
C ALA A 10 -27.65 -46.42 7.85
N ILE A 11 -27.29 -47.15 6.80
CA ILE A 11 -26.01 -46.92 6.08
C ILE A 11 -26.18 -45.92 4.91
N ALA A 12 -27.37 -45.85 4.30
CA ALA A 12 -27.60 -44.99 3.13
C ALA A 12 -27.67 -43.48 3.47
N LEU A 13 -27.96 -43.12 4.73
CA LEU A 13 -28.01 -41.71 5.17
C LEU A 13 -26.64 -41.18 5.65
N GLY A 14 -25.69 -42.06 6.00
CA GLY A 14 -24.35 -41.64 6.44
C GLY A 14 -23.45 -41.20 5.28
N THR A 15 -23.59 -41.83 4.11
CA THR A 15 -22.72 -41.56 2.96
C THR A 15 -23.05 -40.26 2.23
N LEU A 16 -24.31 -39.83 2.23
CA LEU A 16 -24.71 -38.52 1.69
C LEU A 16 -24.34 -37.35 2.63
N GLY A 17 -24.31 -37.57 3.95
CA GLY A 17 -23.90 -36.55 4.91
C GLY A 17 -22.39 -36.26 4.90
N GLY A 18 -21.55 -37.28 4.67
CA GLY A 18 -20.09 -37.14 4.64
C GLY A 18 -19.55 -36.36 3.43
N LEU A 19 -20.25 -36.42 2.29
CA LEU A 19 -19.83 -35.74 1.04
C LEU A 19 -20.06 -34.21 1.07
N LEU A 20 -20.92 -33.70 1.95
CA LEU A 20 -21.16 -32.26 2.12
C LEU A 20 -20.34 -31.63 3.25
N ALA A 21 -19.67 -32.43 4.08
CA ALA A 21 -18.83 -31.94 5.18
C ALA A 21 -17.37 -31.64 4.78
N GLY A 22 -16.95 -32.11 3.59
CA GLY A 22 -15.57 -32.00 3.10
C GLY A 22 -15.27 -30.76 2.23
N SER A 23 -16.28 -29.97 1.88
CA SER A 23 -16.09 -28.70 1.16
C SER A 23 -16.14 -27.52 2.14
N HIS A 24 -15.36 -27.58 3.22
CA HIS A 24 -14.96 -26.34 3.88
C HIS A 24 -13.98 -25.68 2.92
N GLY A 25 -14.49 -24.78 2.09
CA GLY A 25 -13.63 -23.95 1.26
C GLY A 25 -12.62 -23.29 2.18
N ASP A 26 -11.33 -23.45 1.86
CA ASP A 26 -10.30 -22.57 2.39
C ASP A 26 -10.74 -21.15 2.03
N ALA A 27 -11.39 -20.47 2.97
CA ALA A 27 -11.75 -19.08 2.79
C ALA A 27 -10.41 -18.35 2.68
N GLU A 28 -10.08 -17.88 1.48
CA GLU A 28 -8.83 -17.17 1.22
C GLU A 28 -8.63 -16.12 2.32
N GLU A 29 -7.48 -16.20 2.97
CA GLU A 29 -7.17 -15.32 4.09
C GLU A 29 -7.14 -13.89 3.56
N THR A 30 -7.98 -13.01 4.10
CA THR A 30 -8.06 -11.63 3.62
C THR A 30 -7.44 -10.65 4.62
N ARG A 31 -6.96 -9.53 4.10
CA ARG A 31 -6.39 -8.40 4.84
C ARG A 31 -7.14 -7.13 4.49
N TRP A 32 -7.12 -6.16 5.42
CA TRP A 32 -7.55 -4.80 5.12
C TRP A 32 -6.47 -4.08 4.32
N GLN A 33 -6.90 -3.35 3.29
CA GLN A 33 -6.02 -2.44 2.58
C GLN A 33 -6.76 -1.17 2.16
N ILE A 34 -6.00 -0.09 1.97
CA ILE A 34 -6.45 1.18 1.44
C ILE A 34 -6.29 1.17 -0.08
N ASP A 35 -7.36 1.50 -0.79
CA ASP A 35 -7.35 1.92 -2.18
C ASP A 35 -6.75 3.34 -2.27
N PRO A 36 -5.50 3.49 -2.77
CA PRO A 36 -4.79 4.75 -2.72
C PRO A 36 -5.35 5.79 -3.69
N ASP A 37 -6.18 5.39 -4.67
CA ASP A 37 -6.83 6.30 -5.61
C ASP A 37 -8.14 6.88 -5.03
N LYS A 38 -8.73 6.23 -4.01
CA LYS A 38 -9.90 6.75 -3.27
C LYS A 38 -9.52 7.54 -2.01
N CYS A 39 -8.30 7.39 -1.51
CA CYS A 39 -7.87 8.01 -0.27
C CYS A 39 -7.63 9.52 -0.43
N ILE A 40 -8.27 10.33 0.41
CA ILE A 40 -8.15 11.80 0.37
C ILE A 40 -7.27 12.39 1.50
N GLY A 41 -6.59 11.53 2.27
CA GLY A 41 -5.74 11.98 3.38
C GLY A 41 -6.52 12.71 4.50
N CYS A 42 -7.65 12.14 4.93
CA CYS A 42 -8.55 12.75 5.92
C CYS A 42 -8.08 12.69 7.39
N SER A 43 -6.92 12.09 7.66
CA SER A 43 -6.35 11.90 9.01
C SER A 43 -7.08 10.95 9.96
N HIS A 44 -8.18 10.31 9.56
CA HIS A 44 -8.85 9.31 10.41
C HIS A 44 -8.00 8.05 10.66
N CYS A 45 -7.05 7.74 9.77
CA CYS A 45 -6.16 6.60 9.92
C CYS A 45 -5.27 6.70 11.17
N SER A 46 -4.91 7.90 11.61
CA SER A 46 -4.11 8.12 12.82
C SER A 46 -4.94 8.16 14.11
N THR A 47 -6.27 8.17 14.03
CA THR A 47 -7.15 8.37 15.21
C THR A 47 -8.11 7.23 15.48
N TYR A 48 -8.51 6.46 14.46
CA TYR A 48 -9.49 5.37 14.58
C TYR A 48 -8.86 3.97 14.59
N CYS A 49 -7.53 3.86 14.51
CA CYS A 49 -6.88 2.58 14.69
C CYS A 49 -7.11 2.08 16.13
N VAL A 50 -7.30 0.77 16.30
CA VAL A 50 -7.43 0.16 17.64
C VAL A 50 -6.08 0.03 18.34
N LEU A 51 -4.98 0.17 17.60
CA LEU A 51 -3.62 0.20 18.13
C LEU A 51 -3.29 1.63 18.57
N ASP A 52 -2.49 1.75 19.63
CA ASP A 52 -1.99 3.05 20.13
C ASP A 52 -1.24 3.80 19.03
N GLU A 53 -0.43 3.08 18.26
CA GLU A 53 0.23 3.57 17.07
C GLU A 53 -0.34 2.87 15.84
N SER A 54 -0.93 3.66 14.93
CA SER A 54 -1.67 3.14 13.78
C SER A 54 -0.87 2.11 12.98
N ALA A 55 -1.54 1.05 12.55
CA ALA A 55 -1.00 0.13 11.54
C ALA A 55 -0.90 0.77 10.15
N VAL A 56 -1.46 1.96 9.95
CA VAL A 56 -1.41 2.68 8.68
C VAL A 56 -0.18 3.57 8.67
N LYS A 57 0.59 3.49 7.60
CA LYS A 57 1.79 4.31 7.39
C LYS A 57 1.74 4.97 6.02
N CYS A 58 2.44 6.09 5.89
CA CYS A 58 2.71 6.67 4.60
C CYS A 58 3.81 5.85 3.92
N VAL A 59 3.69 5.64 2.61
CA VAL A 59 4.74 5.07 1.78
C VAL A 59 5.04 6.03 0.62
N GLN A 60 6.23 5.88 0.06
CA GLN A 60 6.67 6.64 -1.10
C GLN A 60 6.82 5.74 -2.32
N CYS A 61 6.22 6.12 -3.43
CA CYS A 61 6.48 5.52 -4.74
C CYS A 61 7.47 6.39 -5.52
N PHE A 62 8.76 6.01 -5.50
CA PHE A 62 9.82 6.76 -6.17
C PHE A 62 9.61 6.92 -7.67
N ASP A 63 8.97 5.94 -8.31
CA ASP A 63 8.67 5.97 -9.74
C ASP A 63 7.69 7.08 -10.13
N MET A 64 6.86 7.51 -9.19
CA MET A 64 5.94 8.65 -9.38
C MET A 64 6.54 9.97 -8.89
N CYS A 65 7.58 9.94 -8.06
CA CYS A 65 8.07 11.13 -7.38
C CYS A 65 8.74 12.11 -8.36
N GLY A 66 8.38 13.39 -8.26
CA GLY A 66 8.99 14.47 -9.04
C GLY A 66 10.28 15.04 -8.44
N TYR A 67 10.72 14.56 -7.28
CA TYR A 67 11.90 15.05 -6.54
C TYR A 67 11.93 16.58 -6.34
N CYS A 68 10.76 17.17 -6.08
CA CYS A 68 10.56 18.63 -6.06
C CYS A 68 11.44 19.34 -5.01
N ASP A 69 11.97 20.53 -5.30
CA ASP A 69 12.53 21.41 -4.26
C ASP A 69 11.41 21.86 -3.29
N ILE A 70 10.31 22.35 -3.86
CA ILE A 70 9.10 22.76 -3.14
C ILE A 70 8.07 21.64 -3.27
N CYS A 71 8.02 20.77 -2.26
CA CYS A 71 7.05 19.68 -2.20
C CYS A 71 5.89 20.03 -1.27
N THR A 72 4.68 20.13 -1.83
CA THR A 72 3.44 20.37 -1.07
C THR A 72 3.06 19.22 -0.14
N GLY A 73 3.67 18.03 -0.30
CA GLY A 73 3.56 16.92 0.64
C GLY A 73 4.53 16.99 1.83
N TYR A 74 5.51 17.89 1.79
CA TYR A 74 6.51 18.08 2.83
C TYR A 74 6.37 19.43 3.55
N LEU A 75 6.21 20.51 2.81
CA LEU A 75 6.12 21.86 3.35
C LEU A 75 4.69 22.17 3.81
N ASP A 76 4.55 22.81 4.97
CA ASP A 76 3.27 23.40 5.39
C ASP A 76 2.85 24.50 4.41
N THR A 77 1.55 24.79 4.31
CA THR A 77 1.06 25.88 3.46
C THR A 77 1.57 27.27 3.85
N ASN A 78 2.02 27.45 5.09
CA ASN A 78 2.52 28.71 5.63
C ASN A 78 4.03 28.65 5.96
N TYR A 79 4.81 27.85 5.22
CA TYR A 79 6.26 27.79 5.39
C TYR A 79 6.91 29.17 5.16
N ASP A 80 7.89 29.52 5.98
CA ASP A 80 8.66 30.77 5.86
C ASP A 80 9.92 30.59 4.99
N ASP A 81 10.48 29.38 4.98
CA ASP A 81 11.68 29.03 4.21
C ASP A 81 11.64 27.56 3.74
N VAL A 82 12.37 27.26 2.65
CA VAL A 82 12.43 25.92 2.04
C VAL A 82 13.56 25.11 2.69
N ASN A 83 13.38 24.81 3.98
CA ASN A 83 14.34 24.06 4.78
C ASN A 83 13.65 22.98 5.64
N THR A 84 14.41 22.33 6.53
CA THR A 84 13.93 21.21 7.36
C THR A 84 13.50 21.62 8.77
N ALA A 85 13.39 22.92 9.05
CA ALA A 85 12.89 23.41 10.33
C ALA A 85 11.45 22.95 10.57
N ALA A 86 11.10 22.66 11.83
CA ALA A 86 9.85 22.00 12.18
C ALA A 86 8.60 22.82 11.79
N GLU A 87 8.68 24.14 11.92
CA GLU A 87 7.64 25.10 11.53
C GLU A 87 7.33 25.10 10.03
N ASN A 88 8.29 24.67 9.20
CA ASN A 88 8.11 24.58 7.76
C ASN A 88 7.51 23.24 7.33
N GLN A 89 7.46 22.23 8.21
CA GLN A 89 7.03 20.87 7.85
C GLN A 89 5.53 20.65 8.06
N LEU A 90 4.89 20.05 7.06
CA LEU A 90 3.48 19.63 7.10
C LEU A 90 3.25 18.42 8.01
N CYS A 91 4.25 17.54 8.11
CA CYS A 91 4.16 16.33 8.93
C CYS A 91 4.32 16.67 10.41
N PRO A 92 3.33 16.40 11.27
CA PRO A 92 3.39 16.81 12.68
C PRO A 92 4.44 16.06 13.50
N THR A 93 4.95 14.93 12.99
CA THR A 93 5.96 14.10 13.65
C THR A 93 7.30 14.11 12.91
N ALA A 94 7.45 14.98 11.90
CA ALA A 94 8.62 15.04 11.04
C ALA A 94 8.99 13.70 10.36
N ALA A 95 8.00 12.83 10.14
CA ALA A 95 8.21 11.49 9.58
C ALA A 95 8.54 11.47 8.08
N VAL A 96 8.33 12.58 7.37
CA VAL A 96 8.77 12.69 5.97
C VAL A 96 10.18 13.24 6.00
N VAL A 97 11.16 12.46 5.56
CA VAL A 97 12.57 12.86 5.54
C VAL A 97 12.90 13.43 4.16
N ARG A 98 13.53 14.60 4.14
CA ARG A 98 13.91 15.33 2.91
C ARG A 98 15.43 15.33 2.76
N GLU A 99 15.91 14.74 1.66
CA GLU A 99 17.34 14.61 1.36
C GLU A 99 17.68 15.27 0.03
N PHE A 100 18.76 16.05 0.00
CA PHE A 100 19.24 16.66 -1.23
C PHE A 100 19.86 15.59 -2.14
N VAL A 101 19.45 15.57 -3.41
CA VAL A 101 19.95 14.62 -4.41
C VAL A 101 20.98 15.30 -5.30
N GLU A 102 20.55 16.30 -6.08
CA GLU A 102 21.41 17.01 -7.02
C GLU A 102 20.90 18.43 -7.31
N ASP A 103 21.78 19.26 -7.88
CA ASP A 103 21.42 20.50 -8.54
C ASP A 103 21.78 20.36 -10.01
N LYS A 104 20.80 20.57 -10.89
CA LYS A 104 20.96 20.46 -12.33
C LYS A 104 20.25 21.62 -13.01
N ALA A 105 21.01 22.36 -13.83
CA ALA A 105 20.53 23.52 -14.56
C ALA A 105 19.85 24.59 -13.67
N GLY A 106 20.32 24.76 -12.43
CA GLY A 106 19.77 25.73 -11.48
C GLY A 106 18.45 25.29 -10.83
N GLN A 107 18.08 24.02 -10.99
CA GLN A 107 16.98 23.37 -10.28
C GLN A 107 17.54 22.38 -9.27
N ARG A 108 17.04 22.44 -8.03
CA ARG A 108 17.43 21.54 -6.95
C ARG A 108 16.44 20.39 -6.84
N PHE A 109 16.96 19.19 -6.64
CA PHE A 109 16.18 17.97 -6.54
C PHE A 109 16.34 17.36 -5.17
N TYR A 110 15.22 16.94 -4.58
CA TYR A 110 15.18 16.34 -3.26
C TYR A 110 14.39 15.05 -3.26
N GLN A 111 14.94 14.04 -2.58
CA GLN A 111 14.26 12.79 -2.32
C GLN A 111 13.48 12.90 -1.02
N TYR A 112 12.30 12.26 -1.02
CA TYR A 112 11.43 12.18 0.14
C TYR A 112 11.28 10.72 0.54
N THR A 113 11.73 10.37 1.74
CA THR A 113 11.56 9.04 2.34
C THR A 113 10.67 9.15 3.57
N ILE A 114 10.22 8.00 4.10
CA ILE A 114 9.37 7.96 5.30
C ILE A 114 10.13 7.27 6.42
N ASP A 115 10.27 7.96 7.54
CA ASP A 115 10.58 7.34 8.83
C ASP A 115 9.30 6.64 9.32
N GLU A 116 9.30 5.32 9.23
CA GLU A 116 8.14 4.50 9.58
C GLU A 116 7.83 4.54 11.08
N ASP A 117 8.83 4.68 11.94
CA ASP A 117 8.67 4.73 13.40
C ASP A 117 8.07 6.07 13.84
N ALA A 118 8.41 7.17 13.16
CA ALA A 118 7.80 8.47 13.41
C ALA A 118 6.41 8.63 12.75
N CYS A 119 6.09 7.82 11.73
CA CYS A 119 4.88 8.00 10.94
C CYS A 119 3.62 7.52 11.66
N ILE A 120 2.73 8.44 12.02
CA ILE A 120 1.46 8.09 12.69
C ILE A 120 0.30 7.78 11.72
N GLY A 121 0.54 7.80 10.41
CA GLY A 121 -0.50 7.51 9.41
C GLY A 121 -1.53 8.62 9.18
N CYS A 122 -1.24 9.88 9.53
CA CYS A 122 -2.22 10.97 9.44
C CYS A 122 -2.58 11.42 8.00
N GLY A 123 -1.82 11.03 6.99
CA GLY A 123 -2.13 11.33 5.58
C GLY A 123 -2.06 12.80 5.16
N LYS A 124 -1.56 13.73 6.01
CA LYS A 124 -1.39 15.14 5.61
C LYS A 124 -0.44 15.28 4.42
N CYS A 125 0.70 14.58 4.47
CA CYS A 125 1.67 14.54 3.37
C CYS A 125 1.09 13.94 2.08
N VAL A 126 0.23 12.93 2.21
CA VAL A 126 -0.51 12.31 1.08
C VAL A 126 -1.43 13.32 0.42
N LYS A 127 -2.22 14.04 1.22
CA LYS A 127 -3.12 15.10 0.73
C LYS A 127 -2.35 16.21 0.01
N GLY A 128 -1.22 16.64 0.58
CA GLY A 128 -0.37 17.66 -0.02
C GLY A 128 0.29 17.18 -1.33
N CYS A 129 0.87 15.99 -1.33
CA CYS A 129 1.54 15.40 -2.50
C CYS A 129 0.58 15.15 -3.66
N ALA A 130 -0.70 14.85 -3.38
CA ALA A 130 -1.73 14.66 -4.39
C ALA A 130 -2.01 15.91 -5.25
N LEU A 131 -1.59 17.11 -4.81
CA LEU A 131 -1.64 18.33 -5.64
C LEU A 131 -0.57 18.37 -6.74
N MET A 132 0.41 17.48 -6.65
CA MET A 132 1.49 17.30 -7.63
C MET A 132 1.35 15.89 -8.22
N ASN A 133 2.39 15.06 -8.11
CA ASN A 133 2.42 13.73 -8.73
C ASN A 133 1.76 12.65 -7.86
N GLY A 134 1.45 12.94 -6.58
CA GLY A 134 0.80 12.01 -5.68
C GLY A 134 1.62 10.75 -5.34
N SER A 135 2.95 10.83 -5.33
CA SER A 135 3.84 9.70 -5.04
C SER A 135 3.73 9.17 -3.60
N LEU A 136 3.33 10.03 -2.66
CA LEU A 136 3.04 9.65 -1.28
C LEU A 136 1.60 9.16 -1.16
N TYR A 137 1.41 7.98 -0.55
CA TYR A 137 0.08 7.45 -0.22
C TYR A 137 0.10 6.59 1.04
N LEU A 138 -1.07 6.28 1.59
CA LEU A 138 -1.19 5.46 2.80
C LEU A 138 -1.32 3.97 2.44
N GLN A 139 -0.71 3.12 3.27
CA GLN A 139 -0.86 1.66 3.22
C GLN A 139 -1.12 1.14 4.63
N VAL A 140 -1.90 0.06 4.73
CA VAL A 140 -2.00 -0.74 5.94
C VAL A 140 -0.79 -1.67 5.98
N MET A 141 0.02 -1.56 7.02
CA MET A 141 1.17 -2.43 7.25
C MET A 141 0.70 -3.71 7.94
N HIS A 142 0.73 -4.84 7.22
CA HIS A 142 0.12 -6.10 7.67
C HIS A 142 0.90 -6.84 8.74
N ASP A 143 2.17 -6.48 8.95
CA ASP A 143 2.98 -6.89 10.10
C ASP A 143 2.51 -6.24 11.41
N ARG A 144 1.91 -5.04 11.32
CA ARG A 144 1.35 -4.29 12.47
C ARG A 144 -0.15 -4.51 12.64
N CYS A 145 -0.87 -4.62 11.53
CA CYS A 145 -2.33 -4.71 11.53
C CYS A 145 -2.80 -6.03 12.16
N VAL A 146 -3.60 -5.92 13.22
CA VAL A 146 -4.22 -7.08 13.89
C VAL A 146 -5.43 -7.65 13.15
N ASN A 147 -5.65 -7.22 11.91
CA ASN A 147 -6.71 -7.68 11.01
C ASN A 147 -8.11 -7.71 11.67
N CYS A 148 -8.52 -6.63 12.32
CA CYS A 148 -9.82 -6.52 12.99
C CYS A 148 -10.95 -7.00 12.07
N ASN A 149 -11.87 -7.84 12.56
CA ASN A 149 -13.01 -8.31 11.75
C ASN A 149 -13.83 -7.14 11.19
N GLU A 150 -13.96 -6.06 11.95
CA GLU A 150 -14.58 -4.81 11.54
C GLU A 150 -13.61 -3.67 11.83
N CYS A 151 -12.98 -3.11 10.79
CA CYS A 151 -11.97 -2.07 10.95
C CYS A 151 -12.66 -0.74 11.35
N ALA A 152 -12.30 -0.20 12.52
CA ALA A 152 -12.83 1.08 12.99
C ALA A 152 -12.44 2.25 12.06
N ILE A 153 -11.28 2.17 11.40
CA ILE A 153 -10.87 3.18 10.41
C ILE A 153 -11.74 3.10 9.15
N GLU A 154 -12.08 1.90 8.68
CA GLU A 154 -12.94 1.71 7.50
C GLU A 154 -14.30 2.37 7.74
N LYS A 155 -14.95 2.10 8.88
CA LYS A 155 -16.22 2.72 9.26
C LYS A 155 -16.17 4.25 9.33
N ALA A 156 -15.03 4.80 9.73
CA ALA A 156 -14.83 6.24 9.82
C ALA A 156 -14.37 6.86 8.49
N CYS A 157 -13.99 6.07 7.48
CA CYS A 157 -13.39 6.58 6.26
C CYS A 157 -14.43 7.29 5.38
N PRO A 158 -14.31 8.61 5.13
CA PRO A 158 -15.33 9.38 4.42
C PRO A 158 -15.45 9.02 2.94
N THR A 159 -14.43 8.37 2.36
CA THR A 159 -14.41 7.97 0.95
C THR A 159 -14.51 6.47 0.75
N GLN A 160 -14.73 5.71 1.83
CA GLN A 160 -14.81 4.24 1.79
C GLN A 160 -13.62 3.63 1.03
N ALA A 161 -12.43 4.16 1.27
CA ALA A 161 -11.21 3.74 0.57
C ALA A 161 -10.71 2.36 1.05
N TYR A 162 -11.23 1.82 2.13
CA TYR A 162 -10.80 0.52 2.65
C TYR A 162 -11.52 -0.62 1.95
N THR A 163 -10.77 -1.69 1.67
CA THR A 163 -11.29 -2.92 1.05
C THR A 163 -10.61 -4.15 1.65
N ARG A 164 -11.23 -5.32 1.44
CA ARG A 164 -10.64 -6.63 1.74
C ARG A 164 -9.88 -7.12 0.50
N VAL A 165 -8.64 -7.52 0.70
CA VAL A 165 -7.76 -8.06 -0.34
C VAL A 165 -7.22 -9.43 0.08
N PRO A 166 -6.91 -10.35 -0.86
CA PRO A 166 -6.25 -11.60 -0.54
C PRO A 166 -4.89 -11.37 0.12
N ALA A 167 -4.53 -12.18 1.11
CA ALA A 167 -3.27 -12.08 1.84
C ALA A 167 -2.05 -12.31 0.93
N GLU A 168 -2.21 -13.02 -0.19
CA GLU A 168 -1.18 -13.31 -1.17
C GLU A 168 -0.82 -12.07 -2.01
N LYS A 169 -1.74 -11.12 -2.17
CA LYS A 169 -1.55 -9.86 -2.90
C LYS A 169 -2.18 -8.69 -2.15
N PRO A 170 -1.65 -8.34 -0.97
CA PRO A 170 -2.40 -7.54 -0.02
C PRO A 170 -2.15 -6.02 -0.19
N TYR A 171 -1.25 -5.61 -1.09
CA TYR A 171 -0.92 -4.21 -1.33
C TYR A 171 -1.54 -3.71 -2.64
N LEU A 172 -2.25 -2.58 -2.54
CA LEU A 172 -2.83 -1.89 -3.67
C LEU A 172 -1.99 -0.65 -3.96
N VAL A 173 -1.48 -0.52 -5.18
CA VAL A 173 -0.76 0.67 -5.63
C VAL A 173 -1.70 1.57 -6.44
N LYS A 174 -1.32 2.84 -6.60
CA LYS A 174 -2.07 3.75 -7.47
C LYS A 174 -2.07 3.25 -8.91
N ALA A 175 -3.15 3.48 -9.64
CA ALA A 175 -3.23 3.14 -11.06
C ALA A 175 -2.08 3.76 -11.88
N GLN A 176 -1.68 4.99 -11.54
CA GLN A 176 -0.52 5.65 -12.15
C GLN A 176 0.82 4.96 -11.81
N ALA A 177 0.99 4.45 -10.59
CA ALA A 177 2.20 3.69 -10.23
C ALA A 177 2.25 2.39 -11.03
N GLN A 178 1.12 1.71 -11.14
CA GLN A 178 1.00 0.46 -11.87
C GLN A 178 1.34 0.66 -13.36
N SER A 179 0.81 1.69 -14.00
CA SER A 179 1.09 1.95 -15.43
C SER A 179 2.57 2.26 -15.68
N LEU A 180 3.23 2.98 -14.77
CA LEU A 180 4.68 3.25 -14.84
C LEU A 180 5.51 1.97 -14.67
N TYR A 181 5.10 1.08 -13.78
CA TYR A 181 5.77 -0.21 -13.60
C TYR A 181 5.62 -1.09 -14.85
N GLU A 182 4.41 -1.17 -15.41
CA GLU A 182 4.12 -1.91 -16.64
C GLU A 182 4.90 -1.37 -17.82
N SER A 183 5.02 -0.04 -17.97
CA SER A 183 5.83 0.56 -19.04
C SER A 183 7.32 0.23 -18.90
N LYS A 184 7.86 0.29 -17.67
CA LYS A 184 9.26 -0.07 -17.41
C LYS A 184 9.55 -1.52 -17.74
N LEU A 185 8.67 -2.44 -17.35
CA LEU A 185 8.81 -3.85 -17.70
C LEU A 185 8.78 -4.08 -19.22
N ALA A 186 7.91 -3.35 -19.93
CA ALA A 186 7.87 -3.41 -21.38
C ALA A 186 9.17 -2.88 -22.02
N ASP A 187 9.68 -1.75 -21.53
CA ASP A 187 10.95 -1.17 -22.01
C ASP A 187 12.14 -2.11 -21.73
N GLU A 188 12.18 -2.74 -20.56
CA GLU A 188 13.22 -3.72 -20.21
C GLU A 188 13.15 -4.98 -21.07
N ALA A 189 11.94 -5.47 -21.38
CA ALA A 189 11.75 -6.60 -22.28
C ALA A 189 12.21 -6.24 -23.71
N LEU A 190 11.84 -5.05 -24.20
CA LEU A 190 12.30 -4.55 -25.50
C LEU A 190 13.83 -4.39 -25.55
N ALA A 191 14.45 -3.89 -24.48
CA ALA A 191 15.90 -3.76 -24.38
C ALA A 191 16.62 -5.13 -24.31
N GLN A 192 15.95 -6.18 -23.82
CA GLN A 192 16.48 -7.55 -23.84
C GLN A 192 16.40 -8.18 -25.24
N ASP A 193 15.38 -7.83 -26.01
CA ASP A 193 15.16 -8.31 -27.37
C ASP A 193 15.91 -7.49 -28.44
N ASP A 194 16.47 -6.32 -28.08
CA ASP A 194 17.31 -5.53 -28.98
C ASP A 194 18.60 -6.29 -29.36
N PRO A 195 18.82 -6.60 -30.65
CA PRO A 195 20.02 -7.30 -31.11
C PRO A 195 21.32 -6.54 -30.82
N VAL A 196 21.30 -5.20 -30.71
CA VAL A 196 22.48 -4.39 -30.37
C VAL A 196 22.78 -4.49 -28.87
N ALA A 197 21.79 -4.32 -27.99
CA ALA A 197 21.94 -4.52 -26.55
C ALA A 197 22.36 -5.96 -26.20
N LYS A 198 21.81 -6.96 -26.91
CA LYS A 198 22.19 -8.38 -26.76
C LYS A 198 23.65 -8.62 -27.16
N LEU A 199 24.10 -8.03 -28.27
CA LEU A 199 25.49 -8.09 -28.70
C LEU A 199 26.43 -7.40 -27.70
N MET A 200 26.05 -6.22 -27.19
CA MET A 200 26.80 -5.47 -26.17
C MET A 200 26.98 -6.26 -24.87
N ARG A 201 25.91 -6.92 -24.37
CA ARG A 201 25.99 -7.82 -23.19
C ARG A 201 26.90 -9.03 -23.44
N MET A 202 26.84 -9.64 -24.63
CA MET A 202 27.72 -10.76 -24.99
C MET A 202 29.20 -10.37 -25.07
N VAL A 203 29.50 -9.14 -25.47
CA VAL A 203 30.88 -8.62 -25.61
C VAL A 203 31.45 -8.17 -24.25
N THR A 204 30.61 -7.70 -23.33
CA THR A 204 31.02 -7.22 -21.99
C THR A 204 31.12 -8.32 -20.92
N MET A 205 30.59 -9.51 -21.18
CA MET A 205 30.76 -10.69 -20.31
C MET A 205 32.02 -11.53 -20.64
N ARG A 206 33.04 -10.93 -21.27
CA ARG A 206 34.35 -11.56 -21.57
C ARG A 206 35.48 -10.93 -20.77
#